data_AF-A0A8T6ECX8-F1
#
_entry.id   AF-A0A8T6ECX8-F1
#
_cell.length_a   1.000
_cell.length_b   1.000
_cell.length_c   1.000
_cell.angle_alpha   90.00
_cell.angle_beta   90.00
_cell.angle_gamma   90.00
#
_symmetry.space_group_name_H-M   'P 1'
#
loop_
_entity.id
_entity.type
_entity.pdbx_description
1 polymer ?
#
loop_
_entity_poly.entity_id
_entity_poly.type
_entity_poly.pdbx_seq_one_letter_code
_entity_poly.pdbx_strand_id
1 'polypeptide(L)'
;MASYQDIAQRHDAANHRIDGLLTLTSTVTLAAPLIVAATDADTDFRSPLLIVAASLFVVVLVTGVVARGFVGGVTLMAPTDLYRGWLDLSPTDFKLSGVYWAGQHFDETASVIWRKSWAAHIMTTVFVAESLVLLAWVGIEL
;
A
#
# COMPACT_ATOMS: atom_id res chain seq x y z
N MET A 1 -0.98 -1.74 27.16
CA MET A 1 -1.12 -0.46 26.45
C MET A 1 -0.07 -0.23 25.35
N ALA A 2 1.09 -0.91 25.34
CA ALA A 2 2.05 -0.83 24.23
C ALA A 2 1.60 -1.54 22.93
N SER A 3 0.86 -2.66 23.01
CA SER A 3 0.56 -3.50 21.84
C SER A 3 -0.33 -2.84 20.78
N TYR A 4 -1.38 -2.10 21.17
CA TYR A 4 -2.28 -1.43 20.20
C TYR A 4 -1.59 -0.28 19.47
N GLN A 5 -0.73 0.46 20.17
CA GLN A 5 0.04 1.55 19.58
C GLN A 5 1.05 1.01 18.56
N ASP A 6 1.73 -0.09 18.86
CA ASP A 6 2.65 -0.75 17.94
C ASP A 6 1.94 -1.24 16.67
N ILE A 7 0.73 -1.81 16.82
CA ILE A 7 -0.08 -2.28 15.69
C ILE A 7 -0.53 -1.12 14.81
N ALA A 8 -1.00 -0.02 15.41
CA ALA A 8 -1.36 1.20 14.69
C ALA A 8 -0.16 1.77 13.92
N GLN A 9 1.01 1.85 14.56
CA GLN A 9 2.25 2.28 13.89
C GLN A 9 2.64 1.39 12.71
N ARG A 10 2.48 0.07 12.83
CA ARG A 10 2.76 -0.87 11.72
C ARG A 10 1.79 -0.68 10.56
N HIS A 11 0.52 -0.45 10.84
CA HIS A 11 -0.48 -0.14 9.83
C HIS A 11 -0.17 1.19 9.11
N ASP A 12 0.17 2.23 9.86
CA ASP A 12 0.50 3.54 9.30
C ASP A 12 1.80 3.50 8.49
N ALA A 13 2.81 2.77 8.96
CA ALA A 13 4.03 2.51 8.21
C ALA A 13 3.75 1.78 6.89
N ALA A 14 2.82 0.83 6.86
CA ALA A 14 2.42 0.15 5.62
C ALA A 14 1.72 1.12 4.64
N ASN A 15 0.83 1.99 5.13
CA ASN A 15 0.19 3.01 4.29
C ASN A 15 1.21 4.03 3.75
N HIS A 16 2.13 4.51 4.59
CA HIS A 16 3.18 5.42 4.15
C HIS A 16 4.09 4.82 3.07
N ARG A 17 4.36 3.51 3.12
CA ARG A 17 5.11 2.82 2.06
C ARG A 17 4.34 2.81 0.74
N ILE A 18 3.05 2.50 0.77
CA ILE A 18 2.18 2.52 -0.43
C ILE A 18 2.15 3.93 -1.02
N ASP A 19 1.99 4.96 -0.19
CA ASP A 19 1.96 6.36 -0.61
C ASP A 19 3.29 6.83 -1.20
N GLY A 20 4.39 6.44 -0.57
CA GLY A 20 5.74 6.68 -1.07
C GLY A 20 5.96 6.04 -2.44
N LEU A 21 5.54 4.78 -2.62
CA LEU A 21 5.63 4.08 -3.90
C LEU A 21 4.77 4.76 -4.97
N LEU A 22 3.50 5.08 -4.68
CA LEU A 22 2.64 5.80 -5.63
C LEU A 22 3.25 7.13 -6.08
N THR A 23 3.81 7.88 -5.14
CA THR A 23 4.44 9.18 -5.40
C THR A 23 5.69 9.02 -6.27
N LEU A 24 6.54 8.06 -5.92
CA LEU A 24 7.81 7.82 -6.59
C LEU A 24 7.57 7.30 -8.01
N THR A 25 6.71 6.30 -8.17
CA THR A 25 6.29 5.78 -9.47
C THR A 25 5.73 6.91 -10.34
N SER A 26 4.76 7.69 -9.86
CA SER A 26 4.20 8.82 -10.62
C SER A 26 5.25 9.84 -11.05
N THR A 27 6.19 10.17 -10.17
CA THR A 27 7.28 11.10 -10.48
C THR A 27 8.16 10.56 -11.60
N VAL A 28 8.58 9.28 -11.51
CA VAL A 28 9.47 8.67 -12.51
C VAL A 28 8.79 8.54 -13.87
N THR A 29 7.55 8.03 -13.92
CA THR A 29 6.82 7.82 -15.17
C THR A 29 6.56 9.13 -15.90
N LEU A 30 6.30 10.23 -15.18
CA LEU A 30 6.07 11.55 -15.76
C LEU A 30 7.38 12.28 -16.11
N ALA A 31 8.45 12.07 -15.35
CA ALA A 31 9.74 12.70 -15.59
C ALA A 31 10.44 12.12 -16.82
N ALA A 32 10.33 10.82 -17.09
CA ALA A 32 11.04 10.18 -18.20
C ALA A 32 10.71 10.80 -19.58
N PRO A 33 9.44 10.99 -19.98
CA PRO A 33 9.11 11.68 -21.23
C PRO A 33 9.61 13.14 -21.28
N LEU A 34 9.60 13.84 -20.15
CA LEU A 34 10.08 15.23 -20.06
C LEU A 34 11.59 15.32 -20.31
N ILE A 35 12.36 14.36 -19.79
CA ILE A 35 13.82 14.29 -20.00
C ILE A 35 14.15 14.07 -21.47
N VAL A 36 13.44 13.15 -22.14
CA VAL A 36 13.70 12.87 -23.56
C VAL A 36 13.23 14.02 -24.46
N ALA A 37 12.10 14.66 -24.13
CA ALA A 37 11.66 15.85 -24.85
C ALA A 37 12.66 17.02 -24.74
N ALA A 38 13.46 17.07 -23.67
CA ALA A 38 14.47 18.11 -23.47
C ALA A 38 15.78 17.86 -24.25
N THR A 39 15.97 16.68 -24.85
CA THR A 39 17.22 16.30 -25.52
C THR A 39 17.21 16.51 -27.03
N ASP A 40 16.14 17.11 -27.60
CA ASP A 40 15.93 17.29 -29.05
C ASP A 40 16.08 15.99 -29.87
N ALA A 41 15.96 14.84 -29.20
CA ALA A 41 15.95 13.53 -29.83
C ALA A 41 14.66 13.37 -30.64
N ASP A 42 14.76 12.85 -31.86
CA ASP A 42 13.61 12.56 -32.73
C ASP A 42 12.82 11.38 -32.15
N THR A 43 12.00 11.67 -31.14
CA THR A 43 11.39 10.65 -30.28
C THR A 43 10.08 10.17 -30.85
N ASP A 44 9.93 8.85 -31.00
CA ASP A 44 8.62 8.28 -31.28
C ASP A 44 7.86 7.96 -29.98
N PHE A 45 6.97 8.86 -29.58
CA PHE A 45 6.04 8.63 -28.46
C PHE A 45 5.09 7.43 -28.67
N ARG A 46 5.10 6.80 -29.85
CA ARG A 46 4.39 5.53 -30.12
C ARG A 46 5.26 4.30 -29.86
N SER A 47 6.46 4.47 -29.30
CA SER A 47 7.35 3.36 -28.96
C SER A 47 6.63 2.30 -28.11
N PRO A 48 6.72 1.00 -28.47
CA PRO A 48 6.08 -0.06 -27.72
C PRO A 48 6.60 -0.14 -26.28
N LEU A 49 7.83 0.32 -26.02
CA LEU A 49 8.39 0.37 -24.67
C LEU A 49 7.65 1.37 -23.78
N LEU A 50 7.26 2.53 -24.32
CA LEU A 50 6.50 3.53 -23.59
C LEU A 50 5.09 3.01 -23.24
N ILE A 51 4.46 2.26 -24.16
CA ILE A 51 3.16 1.62 -23.91
C ILE A 51 3.27 0.55 -22.80
N VAL A 52 4.34 -0.24 -22.81
CA VAL A 52 4.60 -1.24 -21.75
C VAL A 52 4.83 -0.54 -20.41
N ALA A 53 5.65 0.51 -20.36
CA ALA A 53 5.88 1.29 -19.14
C ALA A 53 4.58 1.90 -18.61
N ALA A 54 3.77 2.52 -19.47
CA ALA A 54 2.46 3.07 -19.10
C ALA A 54 1.50 1.98 -18.57
N SER A 55 1.55 0.78 -19.13
CA SER A 55 0.74 -0.35 -18.65
C SER A 55 1.17 -0.80 -17.25
N LEU A 56 2.49 -0.89 -17.01
CA LEU A 56 3.04 -1.23 -15.69
C LEU A 56 2.70 -0.15 -14.65
N PHE A 57 2.79 1.12 -15.03
CA PHE A 57 2.36 2.25 -14.21
C PHE A 57 0.90 2.10 -13.74
N VAL A 58 -0.01 1.77 -14.68
CA VAL A 58 -1.43 1.54 -14.36
C VAL A 58 -1.60 0.39 -13.37
N VAL A 59 -0.83 -0.70 -13.51
CA VAL A 59 -0.86 -1.82 -12.55
C VAL A 59 -0.43 -1.37 -11.16
N VAL A 60 0.64 -0.57 -11.03
CA VAL A 60 1.08 -0.01 -9.74
C VAL A 60 -0.02 0.87 -9.14
N LEU A 61 -0.62 1.73 -9.95
CA LEU A 61 -1.64 2.68 -9.52
C LEU A 61 -2.90 1.95 -9.01
N VAL A 62 -3.40 0.98 -9.78
CA VAL A 62 -4.55 0.14 -9.37
C VAL A 62 -4.22 -0.62 -8.08
N THR A 63 -3.03 -1.23 -8.00
CA THR A 63 -2.62 -1.98 -6.81
C THR A 63 -2.55 -1.08 -5.57
N GLY A 64 -1.95 0.11 -5.69
CA GLY A 64 -1.84 1.06 -4.59
C GLY A 64 -3.19 1.62 -4.14
N VAL A 65 -4.07 1.98 -5.07
CA VAL A 65 -5.44 2.44 -4.75
C VAL A 65 -6.25 1.34 -4.07
N VAL A 66 -6.18 0.10 -4.57
CA VAL A 66 -6.87 -1.04 -3.95
C VAL A 66 -6.31 -1.33 -2.56
N ALA A 67 -4.99 -1.35 -2.40
CA ALA A 67 -4.33 -1.59 -1.12
C ALA A 67 -4.63 -0.51 -0.07
N ARG A 68 -4.82 0.74 -0.51
CA ARG A 68 -5.17 1.86 0.37
C ARG A 68 -6.65 1.84 0.75
N GLY A 69 -7.55 1.67 -0.22
CA GLY A 69 -8.99 1.85 -0.03
C GLY A 69 -9.76 0.60 0.43
N PHE A 70 -9.37 -0.59 -0.02
CA PHE A 70 -10.22 -1.79 0.09
C PHE A 70 -9.71 -2.86 1.06
N VAL A 71 -8.48 -2.76 1.55
CA VAL A 71 -7.88 -3.77 2.44
C VAL A 71 -8.37 -3.65 3.90
N GLY A 72 -9.24 -2.69 4.21
CA GLY A 72 -9.78 -2.46 5.55
C GLY A 72 -8.86 -1.62 6.43
N GLY A 73 -9.32 -1.33 7.65
CA GLY A 73 -8.60 -0.55 8.66
C GLY A 73 -8.37 -1.34 9.94
N VAL A 74 -7.59 -0.77 10.86
CA VAL A 74 -7.37 -1.34 12.19
C VAL A 74 -8.67 -1.24 13.00
N THR A 75 -9.15 -2.37 13.49
CA THR A 75 -10.30 -2.43 14.40
C THR A 75 -9.83 -2.16 15.83
N LEU A 76 -10.19 -0.99 16.36
CA LEU A 76 -9.94 -0.63 17.75
C LEU A 76 -11.20 -0.84 18.58
N MET A 77 -11.03 -1.10 19.87
CA MET A 77 -12.16 -1.36 20.76
C MET A 77 -13.02 -0.11 20.87
N ALA A 78 -14.26 -0.18 20.39
CA ALA A 78 -15.19 0.91 20.55
C ALA A 78 -15.72 0.93 22.01
N PRO A 79 -15.75 2.08 22.68
CA PRO A 79 -16.33 2.21 24.02
C PRO A 79 -17.79 1.72 24.09
N THR A 80 -18.50 1.79 22.96
CA THR A 80 -19.88 1.30 22.81
C THR A 80 -20.01 -0.21 22.94
N ASP A 81 -19.01 -0.98 22.50
CA ASP A 81 -19.04 -2.45 22.56
C ASP A 81 -18.83 -2.91 24.01
N LEU A 82 -17.93 -2.21 24.72
CA LEU A 82 -17.71 -2.35 26.16
C LEU A 82 -18.98 -2.04 26.95
N TYR A 83 -19.66 -0.94 26.63
CA TYR A 83 -20.85 -0.51 27.36
C TYR A 83 -22.06 -1.41 27.09
N ARG A 84 -22.30 -1.83 25.85
CA ARG A 84 -23.52 -2.60 25.51
C ARG A 84 -23.41 -4.09 25.75
N GLY A 85 -22.22 -4.67 25.58
CA GLY A 85 -22.06 -6.12 25.64
C GLY A 85 -21.48 -6.63 26.97
N TRP A 86 -20.68 -5.81 27.66
CA TRP A 86 -19.78 -6.30 28.71
C TRP A 86 -20.09 -5.76 30.11
N LEU A 87 -21.01 -4.78 30.23
CA LEU A 87 -21.36 -4.18 31.52
C LEU A 87 -22.04 -5.15 32.49
N ASP A 88 -22.82 -6.11 31.97
CA ASP A 88 -23.56 -7.07 32.79
C ASP A 88 -22.81 -8.40 33.00
N LEU A 89 -21.57 -8.50 32.51
CA LEU A 89 -20.76 -9.72 32.66
C LEU A 89 -20.21 -9.85 34.08
N SER A 90 -20.10 -11.09 34.56
CA SER A 90 -19.38 -11.36 35.80
C SER A 90 -17.90 -10.95 35.66
N PRO A 91 -17.19 -10.63 36.77
CA PRO A 91 -15.78 -10.23 36.69
C PRO A 91 -14.87 -11.24 35.99
N THR A 92 -15.21 -12.53 36.05
CA THR A 92 -14.47 -13.60 35.36
C THR A 92 -14.76 -13.59 33.87
N ASP A 93 -16.04 -13.50 33.49
CA ASP A 93 -16.48 -13.51 32.09
C ASP A 93 -16.05 -12.24 31.34
N PHE A 94 -16.03 -11.10 32.03
CA PHE A 94 -15.48 -9.85 31.53
C PHE A 94 -14.01 -10.01 31.13
N LYS A 95 -13.20 -10.63 31.99
CA LYS A 95 -11.77 -10.87 31.71
C LYS A 95 -11.59 -11.85 30.57
N LEU A 96 -12.35 -12.94 30.55
CA LEU A 96 -12.26 -13.97 29.51
C LEU A 96 -12.65 -13.40 28.13
N SER A 97 -13.74 -12.62 28.09
CA SER A 97 -14.21 -11.92 26.89
C SER A 97 -13.20 -10.87 26.43
N GLY A 98 -12.58 -10.15 27.37
CA GLY A 98 -11.46 -9.24 27.13
C GLY A 98 -10.30 -9.87 26.38
N VAL A 99 -9.83 -11.03 26.87
CA VAL A 99 -8.72 -11.76 26.26
C VAL A 99 -9.13 -12.31 24.89
N TYR A 100 -10.33 -12.89 24.77
CA TYR A 100 -10.82 -13.44 23.52
C TYR A 100 -10.95 -12.38 22.42
N TRP A 101 -11.58 -11.24 22.76
CA TRP A 101 -11.76 -10.11 21.85
C TRP A 101 -10.42 -9.55 21.37
N ALA A 102 -9.46 -9.38 22.30
CA ALA A 102 -8.13 -8.89 21.96
C ALA A 102 -7.38 -9.85 21.01
N GLY A 103 -7.54 -11.16 21.20
CA GLY A 103 -6.97 -12.18 20.30
C GLY A 103 -7.55 -12.08 18.89
N GLN A 104 -8.88 -12.05 18.77
CA GLN A 104 -9.54 -11.96 17.47
C GLN A 104 -9.16 -10.68 16.70
N HIS A 105 -9.15 -9.53 17.38
CA HIS A 105 -8.82 -8.24 16.77
C HIS A 105 -7.33 -8.15 16.37
N PHE A 106 -6.46 -8.82 17.11
CA PHE A 106 -5.05 -8.93 16.75
C PHE A 106 -4.87 -9.69 15.44
N ASP A 107 -5.52 -10.84 15.29
CA ASP A 107 -5.41 -11.67 14.08
C ASP A 107 -6.00 -10.97 12.85
N GLU A 108 -7.16 -10.34 13.01
CA GLU A 108 -7.79 -9.55 11.94
C GLU A 108 -6.87 -8.40 11.51
N THR A 109 -6.34 -7.64 12.46
CA THR A 109 -5.44 -6.52 12.14
C THR A 109 -4.11 -6.97 11.53
N ALA A 110 -3.54 -8.06 12.05
CA ALA A 110 -2.31 -8.64 11.51
C ALA A 110 -2.52 -9.06 10.04
N SER A 111 -3.69 -9.63 9.71
CA SER A 111 -4.03 -10.00 8.34
C SER A 111 -4.11 -8.80 7.39
N VAL A 112 -4.67 -7.67 7.85
CA VAL A 112 -4.75 -6.40 7.09
C VAL A 112 -3.35 -5.86 6.81
N ILE A 113 -2.49 -5.80 7.84
CA ILE A 113 -1.10 -5.34 7.70
C ILE A 113 -0.34 -6.23 6.73
N TRP A 114 -0.52 -7.56 6.82
CA TRP A 114 0.12 -8.51 5.92
C TRP A 114 -0.29 -8.30 4.46
N ARG A 115 -1.59 -8.14 4.19
CA ARG A 115 -2.10 -7.86 2.85
C ARG A 115 -1.56 -6.55 2.27
N LYS A 116 -1.49 -5.48 3.08
CA LYS A 116 -0.87 -4.20 2.68
C LYS A 116 0.63 -4.36 2.37
N SER A 117 1.34 -5.13 3.19
CA SER A 117 2.76 -5.44 2.95
C SER A 117 2.97 -6.20 1.64
N TRP A 118 2.11 -7.18 1.35
CA TRP A 118 2.14 -7.94 0.10
C TRP A 118 1.87 -7.04 -1.11
N ALA A 119 0.88 -6.15 -1.02
CA ALA A 119 0.63 -5.16 -2.07
C ALA A 119 1.83 -4.23 -2.30
N ALA A 120 2.48 -3.76 -1.24
CA ALA A 120 3.70 -2.95 -1.37
C ALA A 120 4.85 -3.71 -2.04
N HIS A 121 4.99 -5.02 -1.79
CA HIS A 121 5.96 -5.86 -2.51
C HIS A 121 5.64 -5.96 -4.00
N ILE A 122 4.38 -6.24 -4.36
CA ILE A 122 3.94 -6.27 -5.76
C ILE A 122 4.24 -4.93 -6.44
N MET A 123 3.85 -3.81 -5.81
CA MET A 123 4.11 -2.47 -6.34
C MET A 123 5.60 -2.22 -6.56
N THR A 124 6.45 -2.64 -5.64
CA THR A 124 7.91 -2.49 -5.75
C THR A 124 8.45 -3.31 -6.93
N THR A 125 8.04 -4.57 -7.08
CA THR A 125 8.48 -5.42 -8.20
C THR A 125 8.05 -4.86 -9.55
N VAL A 126 6.79 -4.42 -9.66
CA VAL A 126 6.27 -3.82 -10.89
C VAL A 126 6.98 -2.49 -11.20
N PHE A 127 7.21 -1.65 -10.18
CA PHE A 127 7.92 -0.38 -10.34
C PHE A 127 9.39 -0.57 -10.78
N VAL A 128 10.08 -1.58 -10.26
CA VAL A 128 11.44 -1.90 -10.72
C VAL A 128 11.42 -2.31 -12.20
N ALA A 129 10.46 -3.16 -12.60
CA ALA A 129 10.30 -3.53 -14.01
C ALA A 129 9.98 -2.31 -14.89
N GLU A 130 9.08 -1.44 -14.45
CA GLU A 130 8.73 -0.19 -15.12
C GLU A 130 9.96 0.72 -15.30
N SER A 131 10.75 0.90 -14.25
CA SER A 131 11.96 1.72 -14.28
C SER A 131 12.99 1.19 -15.29
N LEU A 132 13.17 -0.13 -15.36
CA LEU A 132 14.07 -0.75 -16.34
C LEU A 132 13.58 -0.56 -17.77
N VAL A 133 12.27 -0.66 -18.02
CA VAL A 133 11.68 -0.41 -19.35
C VAL A 133 11.84 1.06 -19.74
N LEU A 134 11.59 1.99 -18.81
CA LEU A 134 11.79 3.43 -19.06
C LEU A 134 13.26 3.76 -19.34
N LEU A 135 14.20 3.20 -18.58
CA LEU A 135 15.64 3.38 -18.83
C LEU A 135 16.05 2.83 -20.19
N ALA A 136 15.54 1.65 -20.57
CA ALA A 136 15.81 1.08 -21.89
C ALA A 136 15.24 1.95 -23.01
N TRP A 137 14.04 2.50 -22.84
CA TRP A 137 13.45 3.43 -23.79
C TRP A 137 14.28 4.71 -23.93
N VAL A 138 14.59 5.38 -22.81
CA VAL A 138 15.42 6.58 -22.79
C VAL A 138 16.79 6.32 -23.44
N GLY A 139 17.42 5.18 -23.15
CA GLY A 139 18.74 4.84 -23.72
C GLY A 139 18.73 4.46 -25.20
N ILE A 140 17.57 4.15 -25.79
CA ILE A 140 17.42 3.91 -27.23
C ILE A 140 17.17 5.22 -27.97
N GLU A 141 16.44 6.16 -27.35
CA GLU A 141 16.05 7.43 -27.96
C GLU A 141 17.10 8.54 -27.82
N LEU A 142 17.99 8.45 -26.83
CA LEU A 142 19.18 9.33 -26.66
C LEU A 142 20.28 9.00 -27.67
#